data_AF-A0A7X0SMA7-F1
#
_entry.id   AF-A0A7X0SMA7-F1
#
_cell.length_a   1.000
_cell.length_b   1.000
_cell.length_c   1.000
_cell.angle_alpha   90.00
_cell.angle_beta   90.00
_cell.angle_gamma   90.00
#
_symmetry.space_group_name_H-M   'P 1'
#
loop_
_entity.id
_entity.type
_entity.pdbx_description
1 polymer ?
#
loop_
_entity_poly.entity_id
_entity_poly.type
_entity_poly.pdbx_seq_one_letter_code
_entity_poly.pdbx_strand_id
1 'polypeptide(L)'
;MGWLAAILLIFIFQAATILMLEHRRPAHAVAWLFILFLVPVVGFALYYFLAHEYRRRRSARRRGADERMRAELLARSRTIEGPDDMANAAFPGEERLFRLLRKSGAAPITGCNRSRVLTNAAEAYEAMLEAIRGAARHIHFASYIIRDDETGRAFREELIAKARQGVRIRLLYDGVGSYKLGSTYLRPLREAGVSCACFFPLRPSFMGRRFNYRNHRKILVVDGTKGFVGGINVGDEYLGKHPKLGFWRDTHLLVEGDAVYGLQEVFLKDWELATGGDRPDEPGLLPAHECAGEERIQIVAGGPDRKADAIHETLFAAFSAAKERIWLATPYFIPSPALAMALKTAALGGLDVRLIIPLVPDTRVVLAATLSYIEEMMEAGVRVWRYERGFIHAKVAIVDRMLASVGTANLDLRSFFSNFETNAYLFHPSAIDRLERDFLQDLADSRELNPTSFRARGRASRFQEALARMLAPLL
;
A
#
# COMPACT_ATOMS: atom_id res chain seq x y z
N MET A 1 -47.69 18.47 -10.64
CA MET A 1 -46.59 19.35 -11.10
C MET A 1 -45.70 19.85 -9.97
N GLY A 2 -46.22 20.36 -8.85
CA GLY A 2 -45.38 20.87 -7.74
C GLY A 2 -44.40 19.85 -7.12
N TRP A 3 -44.79 18.58 -7.03
CA TRP A 3 -43.92 17.52 -6.48
C TRP A 3 -42.74 17.17 -7.42
N LEU A 4 -42.93 17.22 -8.74
CA LEU A 4 -41.85 17.03 -9.72
C LEU A 4 -40.83 18.17 -9.66
N ALA A 5 -41.32 19.41 -9.53
CA ALA A 5 -40.46 20.57 -9.33
C ALA A 5 -39.66 20.45 -8.02
N ALA A 6 -40.30 19.99 -6.94
CA ALA A 6 -39.62 19.76 -5.67
C ALA A 6 -38.52 18.69 -5.78
N ILE A 7 -38.78 17.55 -6.44
CA ILE A 7 -37.77 16.51 -6.67
C ILE A 7 -36.58 17.05 -7.50
N LEU A 8 -36.87 17.79 -8.56
CA LEU A 8 -35.82 18.38 -9.40
C LEU A 8 -34.97 19.39 -8.62
N LEU A 9 -35.60 20.25 -7.81
CA LEU A 9 -34.89 21.20 -6.96
C LEU A 9 -34.01 20.51 -5.91
N ILE A 10 -34.49 19.42 -5.30
CA ILE A 10 -33.69 18.61 -4.37
C ILE A 10 -32.48 18.01 -5.10
N PHE A 11 -32.67 17.45 -6.29
CA PHE A 11 -31.59 16.87 -7.08
C PHE A 11 -30.54 17.92 -7.47
N ILE A 12 -30.99 19.10 -7.96
CA ILE A 12 -30.10 20.22 -8.31
C ILE A 12 -29.30 20.66 -7.07
N PHE A 13 -29.96 20.80 -5.92
CA PHE A 13 -29.29 21.15 -4.67
C PHE A 13 -28.23 20.12 -4.26
N GLN A 14 -28.56 18.82 -4.35
CA GLN A 14 -27.63 17.73 -4.05
C GLN A 14 -26.42 17.74 -5.00
N ALA A 15 -26.65 17.89 -6.30
CA ALA A 15 -25.60 17.96 -7.31
C ALA A 15 -24.71 19.20 -7.13
N ALA A 16 -25.30 20.37 -6.91
CA ALA A 16 -24.56 21.61 -6.64
C ALA A 16 -23.71 21.49 -5.37
N THR A 17 -24.24 20.85 -4.32
CA THR A 17 -23.50 20.58 -3.08
C THR A 17 -22.26 19.71 -3.34
N ILE A 18 -22.41 18.61 -4.08
CA ILE A 18 -21.27 17.74 -4.45
C ILE A 18 -20.23 18.54 -5.26
N LEU A 19 -20.67 19.29 -6.28
CA LEU A 19 -19.77 20.10 -7.11
C LEU A 19 -19.00 21.15 -6.31
N MET A 20 -19.67 21.85 -5.40
CA MET A 20 -19.04 22.87 -4.57
C MET A 20 -18.06 22.28 -3.56
N LEU A 21 -18.39 21.15 -2.93
CA LEU A 21 -17.52 20.54 -1.92
C LEU A 21 -16.33 19.79 -2.55
N GLU A 22 -16.51 19.19 -3.73
CA GLU A 22 -15.48 18.42 -4.43
C GLU A 22 -14.75 19.22 -5.52
N HIS A 23 -14.85 20.56 -5.51
CA HIS A 23 -14.33 21.42 -6.58
C HIS A 23 -12.81 21.24 -6.84
N ARG A 24 -12.06 20.76 -5.84
CA ARG A 24 -10.60 20.51 -5.94
C ARG A 24 -10.28 19.14 -6.53
N ARG A 25 -11.26 18.25 -6.62
CA ARG A 25 -11.12 16.84 -7.03
C ARG A 25 -12.20 16.52 -8.08
N PRO A 26 -12.09 17.07 -9.30
CA PRO A 26 -13.14 16.97 -10.31
C PRO A 26 -13.49 15.51 -10.66
N ALA A 27 -12.51 14.60 -10.68
CA ALA A 27 -12.77 13.18 -10.90
C ALA A 27 -13.65 12.57 -9.79
N HIS A 28 -13.39 12.91 -8.52
CA HIS A 28 -14.18 12.45 -7.38
C HIS A 28 -15.60 13.04 -7.40
N ALA A 29 -15.74 14.32 -7.78
CA ALA A 29 -17.03 14.96 -7.98
C ALA A 29 -17.88 14.22 -9.03
N VAL A 30 -17.29 13.89 -10.19
CA VAL A 30 -17.97 13.18 -11.27
C VAL A 30 -18.44 11.79 -10.81
N ALA A 31 -17.62 11.04 -10.06
CA ALA A 31 -18.01 9.74 -9.53
C ALA A 31 -19.23 9.83 -8.60
N TRP A 32 -19.26 10.84 -7.71
CA TRP A 32 -20.38 11.06 -6.81
C TRP A 32 -21.63 11.56 -7.50
N LEU A 33 -21.51 12.44 -8.49
CA LEU A 33 -22.62 12.86 -9.34
C LEU A 33 -23.20 11.68 -10.12
N PHE A 34 -22.35 10.76 -10.57
CA PHE A 34 -22.78 9.55 -11.26
C PHE A 34 -23.58 8.62 -10.33
N ILE A 35 -23.12 8.39 -9.11
CA ILE A 35 -23.88 7.64 -8.09
C ILE A 35 -25.20 8.33 -7.77
N LEU A 36 -25.17 9.66 -7.60
CA LEU A 36 -26.36 10.48 -7.35
C LEU A 36 -27.38 10.35 -8.49
N PHE A 37 -26.90 10.33 -9.73
CA PHE A 37 -27.74 10.15 -10.92
C PHE A 37 -28.40 8.77 -10.97
N LEU A 38 -27.66 7.70 -10.67
CA LEU A 38 -28.18 6.33 -10.69
C LEU A 38 -29.19 6.05 -9.57
N VAL A 39 -28.91 6.56 -8.37
CA VAL A 39 -29.76 6.34 -7.19
C VAL A 39 -29.94 7.66 -6.44
N PRO A 40 -30.86 8.54 -6.89
CA PRO A 40 -31.12 9.82 -6.25
C PRO A 40 -31.45 9.67 -4.76
N VAL A 41 -31.12 10.68 -3.94
CA VAL A 41 -31.25 10.68 -2.47
C VAL A 41 -30.31 9.69 -1.77
N VAL A 42 -30.32 8.40 -2.11
CA VAL A 42 -29.43 7.40 -1.52
C VAL A 42 -27.97 7.70 -1.88
N GLY A 43 -27.70 8.07 -3.13
CA GLY A 43 -26.37 8.48 -3.58
C GLY A 43 -25.84 9.70 -2.83
N PHE A 44 -26.71 10.66 -2.51
CA PHE A 44 -26.35 11.81 -1.69
C PHE A 44 -26.10 11.43 -0.22
N ALA A 45 -26.88 10.49 0.33
CA ALA A 45 -26.63 9.96 1.66
C ALA A 45 -25.27 9.23 1.71
N LEU A 46 -24.98 8.39 0.71
CA LEU A 46 -23.67 7.74 0.57
C LEU A 46 -22.54 8.77 0.48
N TYR A 47 -22.71 9.82 -0.33
CA TYR A 47 -21.76 10.93 -0.43
C TYR A 47 -21.50 11.55 0.95
N TYR A 48 -22.55 11.88 1.68
CA TYR A 48 -22.43 12.53 2.99
C TYR A 48 -21.64 11.71 4.02
N PHE A 49 -21.77 10.38 4.01
CA PHE A 49 -21.09 9.49 4.95
C PHE A 49 -19.69 9.05 4.49
N LEU A 50 -19.45 8.95 3.18
CA LEU A 50 -18.24 8.37 2.62
C LEU A 50 -17.28 9.42 2.06
N ALA A 51 -17.75 10.51 1.45
CA ALA A 51 -16.91 11.50 0.78
C ALA A 51 -16.18 12.48 1.72
N HIS A 52 -16.25 12.27 3.04
CA HIS A 52 -15.70 13.23 3.99
C HIS A 52 -14.17 13.22 3.99
N GLU A 53 -13.56 14.39 3.77
CA GLU A 53 -12.10 14.56 3.88
C GLU A 53 -11.58 14.26 5.30
N TYR A 54 -10.48 13.52 5.37
CA TYR A 54 -9.77 13.27 6.61
C TYR A 54 -9.13 14.56 7.13
N ARG A 55 -9.77 15.23 8.09
CA ARG A 55 -9.18 16.37 8.81
C ARG A 55 -8.75 15.97 10.21
N ARG A 56 -7.46 15.68 10.40
CA ARG A 56 -6.85 15.55 11.74
C ARG A 56 -6.14 16.85 12.13
N ARG A 57 -6.65 17.53 13.16
CA ARG A 57 -5.87 18.59 13.84
C ARG A 57 -4.80 17.91 14.70
N ARG A 58 -3.52 18.06 14.33
CA ARG A 58 -2.39 17.59 15.16
C ARG A 58 -2.20 18.56 16.34
N SER A 59 -2.24 18.05 17.57
CA SER A 59 -1.89 18.82 18.76
C SER A 59 -0.39 19.12 18.80
N ALA A 60 0.02 20.20 19.48
CA ALA A 60 1.43 20.57 19.63
C ALA A 60 2.26 19.43 20.26
N ARG A 61 1.71 18.73 21.26
CA ARG A 61 2.35 17.56 21.90
C ARG A 61 2.73 16.47 20.90
N ARG A 62 1.85 16.16 19.94
CA ARG A 62 2.11 15.13 18.90
C ARG A 62 3.21 15.57 17.93
N ARG A 63 3.24 16.85 17.55
CA ARG A 63 4.31 17.40 16.69
C ARG A 63 5.68 17.26 17.36
N GLY A 64 5.78 17.62 18.64
CA GLY A 64 7.03 17.46 19.38
C GLY A 64 7.48 15.99 19.51
N ALA A 65 6.56 15.04 19.66
CA ALA A 65 6.89 13.61 19.67
C ALA A 65 7.40 13.11 18.30
N ASP A 66 6.80 13.57 17.21
CA ASP A 66 7.26 13.25 15.85
C ASP A 66 8.65 13.83 15.57
N GLU A 67 8.91 15.07 15.98
CA GLU A 67 10.22 15.72 15.83
C GLU A 67 11.31 15.01 16.63
N ARG A 68 11.03 14.64 17.89
CA ARG A 68 11.96 13.87 18.72
C ARG A 68 12.28 12.50 18.12
N MET A 69 11.25 11.77 17.70
CA MET A 69 11.44 10.48 17.04
C MET A 69 12.30 10.65 15.79
N ARG A 70 11.97 11.62 14.92
CA ARG A 70 12.74 11.86 13.70
C ARG A 70 14.21 12.22 13.99
N ALA A 71 14.46 13.02 15.01
CA ALA A 71 15.82 13.35 15.44
C ALA A 71 16.57 12.10 15.93
N GLU A 72 15.92 11.23 16.70
CA GLU A 72 16.51 9.98 17.17
C GLU A 72 16.80 9.00 16.02
N LEU A 73 15.87 8.85 15.06
CA LEU A 73 16.08 8.04 13.85
C LEU A 73 17.31 8.53 13.07
N LEU A 74 17.43 9.85 12.87
CA LEU A 74 18.58 10.44 12.17
C LEU A 74 19.88 10.24 12.95
N ALA A 75 19.86 10.38 14.28
CA ALA A 75 21.04 10.19 15.12
C ALA A 75 21.52 8.73 15.18
N ARG A 76 20.60 7.76 15.06
CA ARG A 76 20.91 6.32 15.14
C ARG A 76 21.17 5.66 13.80
N SER A 77 20.77 6.28 12.69
CA SER A 77 20.87 5.67 11.36
C SER A 77 22.05 6.20 10.56
N ARG A 78 22.67 5.32 9.78
CA ARG A 78 23.59 5.68 8.71
C ARG A 78 22.79 6.25 7.53
N THR A 79 22.57 7.55 7.57
CA THR A 79 21.82 8.27 6.52
C THR A 79 22.69 8.51 5.29
N ILE A 80 22.09 8.34 4.11
CA ILE A 80 22.68 8.71 2.82
C ILE A 80 22.43 10.20 2.55
N GLU A 81 23.50 10.96 2.37
CA GLU A 81 23.44 12.42 2.29
C GLU A 81 23.51 12.97 0.86
N GLY A 82 24.18 12.25 -0.05
CA GLY A 82 24.29 12.62 -1.47
C GLY A 82 23.99 11.48 -2.46
N PRO A 83 23.81 11.80 -3.75
CA PRO A 83 23.67 10.79 -4.82
C PRO A 83 24.89 9.85 -4.91
N ASP A 84 26.10 10.37 -4.68
CA ASP A 84 27.35 9.59 -4.74
C ASP A 84 27.42 8.50 -3.65
N ASP A 85 26.74 8.73 -2.52
CA ASP A 85 26.68 7.79 -1.39
C ASP A 85 25.69 6.64 -1.61
N MET A 86 24.91 6.66 -2.70
CA MET A 86 23.89 5.65 -3.01
C MET A 86 24.47 4.27 -3.34
N ALA A 87 25.78 4.20 -3.65
CA ALA A 87 26.44 2.99 -4.17
C ALA A 87 25.68 2.34 -5.34
N ASN A 88 25.15 3.18 -6.23
CA ASN A 88 24.46 2.77 -7.43
C ASN A 88 24.83 3.72 -8.58
N ALA A 89 25.40 3.17 -9.65
CA ALA A 89 25.87 3.91 -10.81
C ALA A 89 24.75 4.62 -11.61
N ALA A 90 23.48 4.33 -11.32
CA ALA A 90 22.33 5.02 -11.93
C ALA A 90 22.02 6.38 -11.27
N PHE A 91 22.60 6.72 -10.11
CA PHE A 91 22.31 7.97 -9.38
C PHE A 91 23.18 9.18 -9.69
N PRO A 92 24.44 9.07 -10.13
CA PRO A 92 25.19 10.23 -10.61
C PRO A 92 24.41 10.98 -11.71
N GLY A 93 24.18 12.29 -11.53
CA GLY A 93 23.35 13.11 -12.43
C GLY A 93 21.84 13.13 -12.12
N GLU A 94 21.39 12.45 -11.05
CA GLU A 94 20.00 12.40 -10.61
C GLU A 94 19.74 13.25 -9.35
N GLU A 95 20.41 14.40 -9.21
CA GLU A 95 20.36 15.24 -7.99
C GLU A 95 18.94 15.74 -7.69
N ARG A 96 18.13 15.94 -8.73
CA ARG A 96 16.73 16.35 -8.56
C ARG A 96 15.89 15.22 -7.95
N LEU A 97 16.04 14.00 -8.46
CA LEU A 97 15.33 12.83 -7.93
C LEU A 97 15.78 12.54 -6.50
N PHE A 98 17.08 12.54 -6.25
CA PHE A 98 17.63 12.29 -4.91
C PHE A 98 17.11 13.31 -3.87
N ARG A 99 17.07 14.61 -4.22
CA ARG A 99 16.50 15.65 -3.32
C ARG A 99 15.00 15.45 -3.07
N LEU A 100 14.25 14.92 -4.02
CA LEU A 100 12.84 14.56 -3.82
C LEU A 100 12.73 13.36 -2.88
N LEU A 101 13.46 12.27 -3.15
CA LEU A 101 13.48 11.07 -2.31
C LEU A 101 13.77 11.41 -0.85
N ARG A 102 14.79 12.24 -0.58
CA ARG A 102 15.13 12.70 0.78
C ARG A 102 13.97 13.40 1.50
N LYS A 103 13.06 14.05 0.78
CA LYS A 103 11.89 14.76 1.35
C LYS A 103 10.63 13.88 1.44
N SER A 104 10.55 12.81 0.67
CA SER A 104 9.35 11.95 0.57
C SER A 104 9.30 10.83 1.62
N GLY A 105 10.42 10.44 2.24
CA GLY A 105 10.47 9.33 3.18
C GLY A 105 9.78 9.57 4.54
N ALA A 106 9.24 8.49 5.12
CA ALA A 106 8.95 8.48 6.56
C ALA A 106 10.27 8.55 7.33
N ALA A 107 11.22 7.69 6.93
CA ALA A 107 12.62 7.70 7.35
C ALA A 107 13.54 8.25 6.24
N PRO A 108 14.77 8.68 6.59
CA PRO A 108 15.81 8.94 5.59
C PRO A 108 16.10 7.71 4.73
N ILE A 109 16.84 7.92 3.63
CA ILE A 109 17.49 6.80 2.93
C ILE A 109 18.60 6.30 3.85
N THR A 110 18.54 5.04 4.24
CA THR A 110 19.50 4.42 5.15
C THR A 110 20.46 3.53 4.38
N GLY A 111 21.73 3.46 4.80
CA GLY A 111 22.79 2.72 4.09
C GLY A 111 23.28 1.45 4.78
N CYS A 112 22.72 1.11 5.94
CA CYS A 112 23.13 -0.01 6.78
C CYS A 112 22.00 -1.04 6.78
N ASN A 113 21.80 -1.71 5.65
CA ASN A 113 20.66 -2.63 5.48
C ASN A 113 21.00 -3.90 4.71
N ARG A 114 20.16 -4.90 4.93
CA ARG A 114 20.03 -6.11 4.13
C ARG A 114 18.56 -6.42 3.94
N SER A 115 18.18 -6.87 2.75
CA SER A 115 16.83 -7.34 2.48
C SER A 115 16.82 -8.76 1.91
N ARG A 116 15.75 -9.49 2.20
CA ARG A 116 15.40 -10.77 1.58
C ARG A 116 14.02 -10.66 0.98
N VAL A 117 13.93 -10.92 -0.33
CA VAL A 117 12.66 -10.97 -1.07
C VAL A 117 11.99 -12.32 -0.86
N LEU A 118 10.73 -12.28 -0.42
CA LEU A 118 9.86 -13.43 -0.13
C LEU A 118 8.72 -13.41 -1.14
N THR A 119 8.60 -14.45 -1.97
CA THR A 119 7.78 -14.39 -3.21
C THR A 119 6.37 -14.98 -3.09
N ASN A 120 6.02 -15.47 -1.89
CA ASN A 120 4.70 -16.02 -1.59
C ASN A 120 4.50 -16.07 -0.06
N ALA A 121 3.29 -16.43 0.36
CA ALA A 121 2.93 -16.47 1.77
C ALA A 121 3.60 -17.61 2.55
N ALA A 122 3.94 -18.73 1.91
CA ALA A 122 4.63 -19.82 2.60
C ALA A 122 6.01 -19.36 3.10
N GLU A 123 6.82 -18.79 2.21
CA GLU A 123 8.12 -18.20 2.56
C GLU A 123 7.99 -17.06 3.57
N ALA A 124 6.99 -16.18 3.37
CA ALA A 124 6.78 -15.04 4.24
C ALA A 124 6.35 -15.43 5.65
N TYR A 125 5.37 -16.33 5.78
CA TYR A 125 4.87 -16.78 7.07
C TYR A 125 5.91 -17.57 7.84
N GLU A 126 6.66 -18.44 7.17
CA GLU A 126 7.78 -19.16 7.80
C GLU A 126 8.78 -18.18 8.43
N ALA A 127 9.23 -17.19 7.64
CA ALA A 127 10.17 -16.17 8.09
C ALA A 127 9.60 -15.29 9.22
N MET A 128 8.34 -14.88 9.12
CA MET A 128 7.67 -14.07 10.14
C MET A 128 7.51 -14.84 11.45
N LEU A 129 7.08 -16.10 11.40
CA LEU A 129 6.90 -16.94 12.58
C LEU A 129 8.24 -17.28 13.23
N GLU A 130 9.29 -17.51 12.43
CA GLU A 130 10.65 -17.68 12.93
C GLU A 130 11.13 -16.42 13.69
N ALA A 131 10.93 -15.25 13.11
CA ALA A 131 11.26 -13.99 13.77
C ALA A 131 10.46 -13.79 15.07
N ILE A 132 9.15 -14.08 15.06
CA ILE A 132 8.29 -14.00 16.26
C ILE A 132 8.82 -14.94 17.35
N ARG A 133 9.13 -16.20 17.03
CA ARG A 133 9.68 -17.17 17.99
C ARG A 133 10.97 -16.66 18.63
N GLY A 134 11.83 -16.03 17.83
CA GLY A 134 13.10 -15.43 18.25
C GLY A 134 13.00 -14.12 19.04
N ALA A 135 11.82 -13.51 19.16
CA ALA A 135 11.67 -12.19 19.79
C ALA A 135 12.04 -12.21 21.29
N ALA A 136 12.77 -11.19 21.76
CA ALA A 136 13.22 -11.09 23.14
C ALA A 136 12.60 -9.91 23.91
N ARG A 137 12.21 -8.83 23.22
CA ARG A 137 11.81 -7.56 23.85
C ARG A 137 10.42 -7.13 23.43
N HIS A 138 10.18 -6.99 22.13
CA HIS A 138 8.89 -6.53 21.63
C HIS A 138 8.55 -7.02 20.22
N ILE A 139 7.25 -7.10 19.96
CA ILE A 139 6.69 -7.37 18.64
C ILE A 139 5.64 -6.32 18.32
N HIS A 140 5.78 -5.67 17.18
CA HIS A 140 4.81 -4.75 16.62
C HIS A 140 4.27 -5.33 15.32
N PHE A 141 2.99 -5.69 15.30
CA PHE A 141 2.39 -6.37 14.17
C PHE A 141 1.14 -5.62 13.69
N ALA A 142 1.17 -5.12 12.46
CA ALA A 142 0.05 -4.51 11.77
C ALA A 142 -0.33 -5.31 10.52
N SER A 143 -1.62 -5.55 10.31
CA SER A 143 -2.14 -6.13 9.08
C SER A 143 -3.54 -5.59 8.75
N TYR A 144 -3.85 -5.45 7.46
CA TYR A 144 -5.20 -5.07 7.02
C TYR A 144 -6.19 -6.20 7.27
N ILE A 145 -5.82 -7.43 6.88
CA ILE A 145 -6.62 -8.64 7.09
C ILE A 145 -5.91 -9.57 8.07
N ILE A 146 -6.65 -9.98 9.09
CA ILE A 146 -6.33 -11.14 9.91
C ILE A 146 -7.60 -12.01 9.93
N ARG A 147 -7.45 -13.28 9.56
CA ARG A 147 -8.52 -14.28 9.60
C ARG A 147 -8.46 -15.09 10.90
N ASP A 148 -9.61 -15.55 11.39
CA ASP A 148 -9.69 -16.59 12.43
C ASP A 148 -9.78 -17.97 11.75
N ASP A 149 -8.74 -18.30 10.98
CA ASP A 149 -8.57 -19.57 10.27
C ASP A 149 -7.32 -20.30 10.77
N GLU A 150 -6.89 -21.37 10.10
CA GLU A 150 -5.74 -22.16 10.55
C GLU A 150 -4.47 -21.30 10.62
N THR A 151 -4.20 -20.56 9.54
CA THR A 151 -3.06 -19.64 9.44
C THR A 151 -3.11 -18.56 10.53
N GLY A 152 -4.23 -17.87 10.67
CA GLY A 152 -4.37 -16.81 11.68
C GLY A 152 -4.22 -17.35 13.10
N ARG A 153 -4.77 -18.54 13.40
CA ARG A 153 -4.57 -19.17 14.72
C ARG A 153 -3.11 -19.55 14.96
N ALA A 154 -2.36 -19.98 13.95
CA ALA A 154 -0.93 -20.24 14.12
C ALA A 154 -0.16 -18.98 14.56
N PHE A 155 -0.41 -17.82 13.91
CA PHE A 155 0.14 -16.54 14.37
C PHE A 155 -0.32 -16.19 15.78
N ARG A 156 -1.60 -16.39 16.09
CA ARG A 156 -2.16 -16.12 17.43
C ARG A 156 -1.41 -16.90 18.53
N GLU A 157 -1.21 -18.20 18.33
CA GLU A 157 -0.58 -19.04 19.35
C GLU A 157 0.89 -18.64 19.59
N GLU A 158 1.63 -18.30 18.55
CA GLU A 158 3.02 -17.83 18.70
C GLU A 158 3.08 -16.49 19.44
N LEU A 159 2.20 -15.54 19.13
CA LEU A 159 2.11 -14.28 19.86
C LEU A 159 1.74 -14.51 21.34
N ILE A 160 0.79 -15.41 21.63
CA ILE A 160 0.44 -15.78 23.01
C ILE A 160 1.65 -16.37 23.74
N ALA A 161 2.38 -17.29 23.09
CA ALA A 161 3.56 -17.92 23.68
C ALA A 161 4.64 -16.88 24.04
N LYS A 162 4.91 -15.93 23.14
CA LYS A 162 5.88 -14.85 23.39
C LYS A 162 5.41 -13.86 24.45
N ALA A 163 4.13 -13.51 24.48
CA ALA A 163 3.58 -12.63 25.51
C ALA A 163 3.73 -13.23 26.91
N ARG A 164 3.51 -14.55 27.05
CA ARG A 164 3.74 -15.29 28.31
C ARG A 164 5.20 -15.35 28.73
N GLN A 165 6.14 -15.23 27.79
CA GLN A 165 7.57 -15.09 28.05
C GLN A 165 7.98 -13.66 28.41
N GLY A 166 7.03 -12.71 28.50
CA GLY A 166 7.28 -11.32 28.87
C GLY A 166 7.58 -10.39 27.69
N VAL A 167 7.50 -10.86 26.44
CA VAL A 167 7.68 -10.01 25.26
C VAL A 167 6.50 -9.04 25.14
N ARG A 168 6.78 -7.76 24.92
CA ARG A 168 5.75 -6.73 24.76
C ARG A 168 5.17 -6.77 23.35
N ILE A 169 3.92 -7.14 23.19
CA ILE A 169 3.30 -7.31 21.88
C ILE A 169 2.20 -6.28 21.65
N ARG A 170 2.25 -5.62 20.49
CA ARG A 170 1.21 -4.70 20.00
C ARG A 170 0.70 -5.20 18.66
N LEU A 171 -0.56 -5.63 18.64
CA LEU A 171 -1.28 -6.11 17.45
C LEU A 171 -2.27 -5.05 16.97
N LEU A 172 -2.05 -4.53 15.77
CA LEU A 172 -2.90 -3.57 15.09
C LEU A 172 -3.60 -4.24 13.90
N TYR A 173 -4.93 -4.13 13.84
CA TYR A 173 -5.72 -4.69 12.74
C TYR A 173 -6.74 -3.67 12.22
N ASP A 174 -7.05 -3.70 10.93
CA ASP A 174 -8.03 -2.78 10.33
C ASP A 174 -9.48 -3.21 10.57
N GLY A 175 -10.34 -2.25 10.91
CA GLY A 175 -11.75 -2.52 11.22
C GLY A 175 -12.61 -3.04 10.06
N VAL A 176 -12.29 -2.71 8.79
CA VAL A 176 -13.00 -3.24 7.61
C VAL A 176 -12.31 -4.50 7.11
N GLY A 177 -10.98 -4.47 6.95
CA GLY A 177 -10.25 -5.63 6.44
C GLY A 177 -10.43 -6.86 7.35
N SER A 178 -10.46 -6.63 8.65
CA SER A 178 -10.64 -7.68 9.67
C SER A 178 -12.03 -7.64 10.32
N TYR A 179 -13.09 -7.27 9.57
CA TYR A 179 -14.45 -7.16 10.12
C TYR A 179 -15.01 -8.45 10.72
N LYS A 180 -14.50 -9.61 10.30
CA LYS A 180 -14.85 -10.94 10.82
C LYS A 180 -14.04 -11.34 12.06
N LEU A 181 -13.04 -10.55 12.46
CA LEU A 181 -12.18 -10.85 13.59
C LEU A 181 -12.91 -10.55 14.91
N GLY A 182 -13.37 -11.62 15.56
CA GLY A 182 -14.23 -11.56 16.74
C GLY A 182 -13.50 -11.68 18.08
N SER A 183 -14.30 -11.75 19.15
CA SER A 183 -13.80 -12.00 20.51
C SER A 183 -13.12 -13.36 20.66
N THR A 184 -13.51 -14.37 19.88
CA THR A 184 -12.90 -15.72 19.87
C THR A 184 -11.41 -15.68 19.57
N TYR A 185 -11.00 -14.79 18.67
CA TYR A 185 -9.61 -14.59 18.31
C TYR A 185 -8.90 -13.63 19.27
N LEU A 186 -9.54 -12.51 19.61
CA LEU A 186 -8.90 -11.41 20.32
C LEU A 186 -8.81 -11.60 21.85
N ARG A 187 -9.76 -12.31 22.47
CA ARG A 187 -9.79 -12.49 23.93
C ARG A 187 -8.57 -13.29 24.42
N PRO A 188 -8.19 -14.45 23.84
CA PRO A 188 -7.00 -15.18 24.25
C PRO A 188 -5.70 -14.36 24.17
N LEU A 189 -5.57 -13.52 23.14
CA LEU A 189 -4.43 -12.61 22.98
C LEU A 189 -4.36 -11.60 24.13
N ARG A 190 -5.48 -10.93 24.43
CA ARG A 190 -5.55 -9.94 25.51
C ARG A 190 -5.30 -10.57 26.88
N GLU A 191 -5.85 -11.75 27.14
CA GLU A 191 -5.64 -12.50 28.38
C GLU A 191 -4.17 -12.92 28.55
N ALA A 192 -3.46 -13.18 27.46
CA ALA A 192 -2.02 -13.46 27.48
C ALA A 192 -1.13 -12.21 27.61
N GLY A 193 -1.70 -11.00 27.61
CA GLY A 193 -0.97 -9.74 27.73
C GLY A 193 -0.68 -9.02 26.41
N VAL A 194 -1.23 -9.48 25.28
CA VAL A 194 -1.06 -8.80 23.98
C VAL A 194 -1.95 -7.56 23.92
N SER A 195 -1.34 -6.40 23.68
CA SER A 195 -2.07 -5.16 23.42
C SER A 195 -2.67 -5.22 22.02
N CYS A 196 -3.99 -5.19 21.91
CA CYS A 196 -4.70 -5.26 20.63
C CYS A 196 -5.46 -3.95 20.34
N ALA A 197 -5.19 -3.31 19.21
CA ALA A 197 -5.87 -2.10 18.77
C ALA A 197 -6.55 -2.30 17.39
N CYS A 198 -7.74 -1.72 17.23
CA CYS A 198 -8.48 -1.74 15.97
C CYS A 198 -8.35 -0.37 15.30
N PHE A 199 -7.76 -0.35 14.11
CA PHE A 199 -7.65 0.85 13.30
C PHE A 199 -9.01 1.20 12.69
N PHE A 200 -9.57 2.34 13.11
CA PHE A 200 -10.87 2.84 12.70
C PHE A 200 -11.98 1.76 12.71
N PRO A 201 -12.48 1.38 13.90
CA PRO A 201 -13.53 0.36 14.04
C PRO A 201 -14.81 0.76 13.27
N LEU A 202 -15.60 -0.22 12.81
CA LEU A 202 -16.74 0.02 11.91
C LEU A 202 -17.77 1.03 12.45
N ARG A 203 -18.30 0.81 13.66
CA ARG A 203 -19.34 1.69 14.23
C ARG A 203 -18.84 3.14 14.42
N PRO A 204 -17.69 3.40 15.08
CA PRO A 204 -17.12 4.76 15.17
C PRO A 204 -16.69 5.36 13.82
N SER A 205 -16.38 4.53 12.83
CA SER A 205 -16.03 5.00 11.47
C SER A 205 -17.24 5.45 10.69
N PHE A 206 -18.37 4.74 10.82
CA PHE A 206 -19.62 5.13 10.20
C PHE A 206 -20.11 6.46 10.78
N MET A 207 -20.17 6.59 12.11
CA MET A 207 -20.59 7.82 12.78
C MET A 207 -19.60 8.98 12.55
N GLY A 208 -18.30 8.67 12.55
CA GLY A 208 -17.24 9.66 12.37
C GLY A 208 -16.79 9.90 10.92
N ARG A 209 -17.50 9.34 9.92
CA ARG A 209 -17.20 9.47 8.48
C ARG A 209 -15.76 9.11 8.08
N ARG A 210 -15.21 8.08 8.73
CA ARG A 210 -13.85 7.56 8.49
C ARG A 210 -13.86 6.23 7.74
N PHE A 211 -14.99 5.85 7.13
CA PHE A 211 -15.15 4.54 6.50
C PHE A 211 -14.17 4.34 5.32
N ASN A 212 -13.90 5.39 4.55
CA ASN A 212 -13.00 5.33 3.41
C ASN A 212 -11.52 5.27 3.76
N TYR A 213 -11.14 5.61 5.00
CA TYR A 213 -9.75 5.60 5.44
C TYR A 213 -9.41 4.29 6.12
N ARG A 214 -8.44 3.55 5.58
CA ARG A 214 -8.11 2.20 6.05
C ARG A 214 -6.63 2.00 6.21
N ASN A 215 -6.23 1.25 7.24
CA ASN A 215 -4.84 0.86 7.40
C ASN A 215 -4.58 -0.34 6.50
N HIS A 216 -3.96 -0.09 5.36
CA HIS A 216 -3.64 -1.12 4.39
C HIS A 216 -2.18 -1.59 4.52
N ARG A 217 -1.49 -1.20 5.59
CA ARG A 217 -0.11 -1.62 5.84
C ARG A 217 -0.06 -3.04 6.39
N LYS A 218 0.97 -3.78 6.00
CA LYS A 218 1.32 -5.08 6.58
C LYS A 218 2.76 -4.97 7.05
N ILE A 219 2.93 -4.74 8.36
CA ILE A 219 4.22 -4.47 8.99
C ILE A 219 4.38 -5.41 10.17
N LEU A 220 5.50 -6.12 10.24
CA LEU A 220 5.93 -6.81 11.46
C LEU A 220 7.31 -6.27 11.84
N VAL A 221 7.47 -5.73 13.04
CA VAL A 221 8.77 -5.37 13.60
C VAL A 221 9.01 -6.22 14.83
N VAL A 222 10.15 -6.91 14.85
CA VAL A 222 10.61 -7.75 15.96
C VAL A 222 11.85 -7.12 16.55
N ASP A 223 11.78 -6.80 17.84
CA ASP A 223 12.83 -6.21 18.67
C ASP A 223 13.47 -4.92 18.13
N GLY A 224 12.87 -4.32 17.10
CA GLY A 224 13.44 -3.17 16.40
C GLY A 224 14.59 -3.52 15.47
N THR A 225 14.93 -4.81 15.29
CA THR A 225 16.09 -5.28 14.50
C THR A 225 15.71 -6.01 13.21
N LYS A 226 14.53 -6.65 13.19
CA LYS A 226 13.95 -7.29 12.00
C LYS A 226 12.62 -6.63 11.66
N GLY A 227 12.43 -6.29 10.39
CA GLY A 227 11.22 -5.67 9.87
C GLY A 227 10.68 -6.43 8.67
N PHE A 228 9.36 -6.49 8.54
CA PHE A 228 8.69 -7.07 7.38
C PHE A 228 7.73 -6.06 6.77
N VAL A 229 7.67 -6.02 5.43
CA VAL A 229 6.77 -5.14 4.67
C VAL A 229 6.47 -5.70 3.28
N GLY A 230 5.22 -5.56 2.81
CA GLY A 230 4.81 -5.99 1.47
C GLY A 230 3.30 -6.22 1.34
N GLY A 231 2.87 -7.03 0.38
CA GLY A 231 1.44 -7.19 0.05
C GLY A 231 0.64 -8.22 0.87
N ILE A 232 1.33 -9.15 1.53
CA ILE A 232 0.76 -10.35 2.16
C ILE A 232 0.07 -10.03 3.50
N ASN A 233 -1.21 -10.36 3.63
CA ASN A 233 -1.94 -10.31 4.91
C ASN A 233 -1.90 -11.68 5.62
N VAL A 234 -2.70 -11.91 6.66
CA VAL A 234 -2.77 -13.19 7.40
C VAL A 234 -4.09 -13.92 7.10
N GLY A 235 -3.99 -15.08 6.43
CA GLY A 235 -5.12 -15.96 6.15
C GLY A 235 -4.77 -17.14 5.24
N ASP A 236 -5.61 -18.16 5.23
CA ASP A 236 -5.46 -19.38 4.43
C ASP A 236 -5.49 -19.10 2.92
N GLU A 237 -6.18 -18.05 2.47
CA GLU A 237 -6.25 -17.69 1.06
C GLU A 237 -4.87 -17.36 0.45
N TYR A 238 -3.94 -16.81 1.23
CA TYR A 238 -2.61 -16.43 0.78
C TYR A 238 -1.68 -17.64 0.60
N LEU A 239 -2.01 -18.78 1.22
CA LEU A 239 -1.34 -20.08 0.97
C LEU A 239 -1.93 -20.79 -0.25
N GLY A 240 -2.80 -20.14 -1.01
CA GLY A 240 -3.44 -20.69 -2.20
C GLY A 240 -4.62 -21.63 -1.89
N LYS A 241 -5.14 -21.63 -0.66
CA LYS A 241 -6.31 -22.44 -0.27
C LYS A 241 -7.64 -21.88 -0.79
N HIS A 242 -7.64 -20.73 -1.49
CA HIS A 242 -8.87 -20.17 -2.07
C HIS A 242 -9.22 -20.84 -3.41
N PRO A 243 -10.38 -21.51 -3.54
CA PRO A 243 -10.67 -22.40 -4.67
C PRO A 243 -10.71 -21.70 -6.03
N LYS A 244 -11.09 -20.41 -6.06
CA LYS A 244 -11.16 -19.62 -7.30
C LYS A 244 -9.84 -18.95 -7.66
N LEU A 245 -9.05 -18.54 -6.67
CA LEU A 245 -7.86 -17.70 -6.91
C LEU A 245 -6.62 -18.56 -7.09
N GLY A 246 -6.61 -19.77 -6.51
CA GLY A 246 -5.49 -20.70 -6.64
C GLY A 246 -4.22 -20.11 -6.03
N PHE A 247 -3.09 -20.31 -6.70
CA PHE A 247 -1.80 -19.79 -6.25
C PHE A 247 -1.83 -18.28 -6.05
N TRP A 248 -1.49 -17.82 -4.85
CA TRP A 248 -1.43 -16.40 -4.50
C TRP A 248 0.01 -15.89 -4.62
N ARG A 249 0.30 -15.22 -5.73
CA ARG A 249 1.62 -14.64 -6.00
C ARG A 249 1.68 -13.22 -5.43
N ASP A 250 2.54 -12.99 -4.46
CA ASP A 250 2.71 -11.66 -3.84
C ASP A 250 4.15 -11.50 -3.36
N THR A 251 4.60 -10.26 -3.11
CA THR A 251 5.97 -9.97 -2.71
C THR A 251 5.99 -9.32 -1.33
N HIS A 252 6.84 -9.88 -0.46
CA HIS A 252 7.11 -9.36 0.87
C HIS A 252 8.62 -9.24 1.07
N LEU A 253 9.06 -8.31 1.91
CA LEU A 253 10.46 -8.14 2.27
C LEU A 253 10.64 -8.48 3.73
N LEU A 254 11.66 -9.25 4.05
CA LEU A 254 12.35 -9.19 5.33
C LEU A 254 13.49 -8.17 5.20
N VAL A 255 13.55 -7.23 6.12
CA VAL A 255 14.55 -6.16 6.18
C VAL A 255 15.23 -6.20 7.53
N GLU A 256 16.55 -6.09 7.51
CA GLU A 256 17.40 -5.98 8.70
C GLU A 256 18.26 -4.72 8.57
N GLY A 257 18.51 -4.04 9.69
CA GLY A 257 19.27 -2.79 9.74
C GLY A 257 18.40 -1.53 9.79
N ASP A 258 18.98 -0.40 9.46
CA ASP A 258 18.45 0.94 9.80
C ASP A 258 17.09 1.27 9.17
N ALA A 259 16.71 0.62 8.08
CA ALA A 259 15.39 0.76 7.49
C ALA A 259 14.27 0.23 8.41
N VAL A 260 14.58 -0.69 9.34
CA VAL A 260 13.62 -1.16 10.36
C VAL A 260 13.16 -0.02 11.26
N TYR A 261 14.01 0.99 11.50
CA TYR A 261 13.60 2.18 12.23
C TYR A 261 12.45 2.93 11.56
N GLY A 262 12.43 2.97 10.21
CA GLY A 262 11.34 3.56 9.46
C GLY A 262 10.03 2.79 9.60
N LEU A 263 10.08 1.45 9.54
CA LEU A 263 8.91 0.60 9.78
C LEU A 263 8.37 0.76 11.20
N GLN A 264 9.28 0.85 12.18
CA GLN A 264 8.97 1.09 13.58
C GLN A 264 8.26 2.43 13.78
N GLU A 265 8.78 3.52 13.19
CA GLU A 265 8.14 4.83 13.27
C GLU A 265 6.73 4.82 12.66
N VAL A 266 6.57 4.18 11.50
CA VAL A 266 5.29 4.05 10.82
C VAL A 266 4.28 3.31 11.71
N PHE A 267 4.68 2.17 12.29
CA PHE A 267 3.84 1.42 13.21
C PHE A 267 3.43 2.25 14.44
N LEU A 268 4.38 2.93 15.10
CA LEU A 268 4.11 3.70 16.31
C LEU A 268 3.13 4.86 16.05
N LYS A 269 3.19 5.49 14.87
CA LYS A 269 2.24 6.53 14.47
C LYS A 269 0.83 5.97 14.24
N ASP A 270 0.74 4.81 13.60
CA ASP A 270 -0.56 4.16 13.38
C ASP A 270 -1.17 3.65 14.69
N TRP A 271 -0.34 3.13 15.58
CA TRP A 271 -0.72 2.73 16.92
C TRP A 271 -1.28 3.93 17.70
N GLU A 272 -0.54 5.04 17.77
CA GLU A 272 -0.99 6.27 18.43
C GLU A 272 -2.34 6.77 17.83
N LEU A 273 -2.51 6.66 16.52
CA LEU A 273 -3.75 7.02 15.85
C LEU A 273 -4.91 6.09 16.24
N ALA A 274 -4.69 4.77 16.28
CA ALA A 274 -5.69 3.78 16.63
C ALA A 274 -6.12 3.83 18.09
N THR A 275 -5.18 4.10 19.01
CA THR A 275 -5.42 4.17 20.46
C THR A 275 -5.88 5.55 20.93
N GLY A 276 -5.91 6.55 20.04
CA GLY A 276 -6.38 7.90 20.37
C GLY A 276 -5.32 8.82 20.99
N GLY A 277 -4.05 8.44 21.00
CA GLY A 277 -2.95 9.27 21.51
C GLY A 277 -1.96 8.54 22.40
N ASP A 278 -2.12 7.24 22.62
CA ASP A 278 -1.16 6.43 23.36
C ASP A 278 -0.04 5.99 22.42
N ARG A 279 1.08 6.71 22.47
CA ARG A 279 2.30 6.38 21.74
C ARG A 279 3.30 5.74 22.70
N PRO A 280 3.73 4.50 22.43
CA PRO A 280 4.82 3.88 23.18
C PRO A 280 6.10 4.71 23.12
N ASP A 281 6.72 4.92 24.27
CA ASP A 281 7.96 5.70 24.44
C ASP A 281 8.97 4.93 25.34
N GLU A 282 9.01 3.62 25.16
CA GLU A 282 9.81 2.73 26.00
C GLU A 282 11.26 2.65 25.50
N PRO A 283 12.26 2.54 26.39
CA PRO A 283 13.66 2.42 25.97
C PRO A 283 13.91 1.16 25.11
N GLY A 284 14.69 1.34 24.05
CA GLY A 284 15.12 0.24 23.18
C GLY A 284 14.14 -0.15 22.07
N LEU A 285 13.17 0.71 21.75
CA LEU A 285 12.38 0.58 20.51
C LEU A 285 13.21 0.82 19.24
N LEU A 286 14.34 1.50 19.37
CA LEU A 286 15.33 1.78 18.32
C LEU A 286 16.72 1.31 18.79
N PRO A 287 16.98 -0.02 18.86
CA PRO A 287 18.29 -0.53 19.23
C PRO A 287 19.33 -0.13 18.17
N ALA A 288 20.60 0.03 18.54
CA ALA A 288 21.64 0.19 17.54
C ALA A 288 21.75 -1.07 16.67
N HIS A 289 21.94 -0.90 15.36
CA HIS A 289 22.16 -2.00 14.43
C HIS A 289 23.64 -2.20 14.16
N GLU A 290 24.03 -3.46 13.99
CA GLU A 290 25.36 -3.82 13.50
C GLU A 290 25.38 -3.69 11.98
N CYS A 291 26.26 -2.84 11.44
CA CYS A 291 26.33 -2.57 10.01
C CYS A 291 27.05 -3.67 9.23
N ALA A 292 26.32 -4.75 8.98
CA ALA A 292 26.77 -5.88 8.17
C ALA A 292 26.17 -5.91 6.75
N GLY A 293 25.39 -4.90 6.38
CA GLY A 293 24.73 -4.80 5.07
C GLY A 293 24.98 -3.45 4.41
N GLU A 294 25.08 -3.45 3.08
CA GLU A 294 25.42 -2.28 2.26
C GLU A 294 24.22 -1.77 1.46
N GLU A 295 23.04 -2.37 1.63
CA GLU A 295 21.87 -1.98 0.84
C GLU A 295 21.36 -0.60 1.26
N ARG A 296 21.05 0.22 0.26
CA ARG A 296 20.35 1.49 0.46
C ARG A 296 18.86 1.24 0.40
N ILE A 297 18.17 1.50 1.50
CA ILE A 297 16.72 1.29 1.64
C ILE A 297 16.08 2.53 2.23
N GLN A 298 14.94 2.91 1.65
CA GLN A 298 14.08 3.96 2.19
C GLN A 298 12.67 3.44 2.45
N ILE A 299 12.18 3.66 3.66
CA ILE A 299 10.78 3.42 4.01
C ILE A 299 9.98 4.70 3.79
N VAL A 300 8.99 4.61 2.89
CA VAL A 300 8.09 5.71 2.54
C VAL A 300 6.68 5.32 2.93
N ALA A 301 6.02 6.18 3.71
CA ALA A 301 4.64 5.97 4.15
C ALA A 301 3.71 7.01 3.52
N GLY A 302 2.67 6.51 2.84
CA GLY A 302 1.56 7.31 2.32
C GLY A 302 0.36 7.26 3.26
N GLY A 303 -0.50 8.27 3.21
CA GLY A 303 -1.72 8.30 4.00
C GLY A 303 -2.41 9.65 4.03
N PRO A 304 -3.73 9.67 4.27
CA PRO A 304 -4.55 10.89 4.27
C PRO A 304 -4.22 11.84 5.44
N ASP A 305 -3.40 11.39 6.39
CA ASP A 305 -2.93 12.17 7.54
C ASP A 305 -1.70 13.03 7.22
N ARG A 306 -1.16 12.94 5.99
CA ARG A 306 0.03 13.66 5.52
C ARG A 306 -0.35 14.73 4.49
N LYS A 307 0.53 15.72 4.32
CA LYS A 307 0.32 16.82 3.36
C LYS A 307 0.76 16.49 1.94
N ALA A 308 1.70 15.55 1.81
CA ALA A 308 2.29 15.13 0.54
C ALA A 308 1.93 13.67 0.30
N ASP A 309 1.66 13.32 -0.96
CA ASP A 309 1.30 11.97 -1.38
C ASP A 309 2.58 11.21 -1.71
N ALA A 310 3.42 11.00 -0.69
CA ALA A 310 4.83 10.65 -0.86
C ALA A 310 5.10 9.43 -1.75
N ILE A 311 4.29 8.37 -1.66
CA ILE A 311 4.44 7.18 -2.53
C ILE A 311 4.12 7.55 -3.98
N HIS A 312 3.03 8.29 -4.21
CA HIS A 312 2.60 8.76 -5.53
C HIS A 312 3.66 9.68 -6.16
N GLU A 313 4.14 10.67 -5.41
CA GLU A 313 5.16 11.63 -5.84
C GLU A 313 6.49 10.94 -6.16
N THR A 314 6.89 9.95 -5.34
CA THR A 314 8.12 9.17 -5.55
C THR A 314 8.04 8.34 -6.82
N LEU A 315 6.93 7.61 -7.04
CA LEU A 315 6.73 6.83 -8.27
C LEU A 315 6.68 7.74 -9.50
N PHE A 316 5.99 8.89 -9.42
CA PHE A 316 5.94 9.84 -10.52
C PHE A 316 7.32 10.39 -10.87
N ALA A 317 8.12 10.77 -9.87
CA ALA A 317 9.47 11.24 -10.07
C ALA A 317 10.38 10.15 -10.69
N ALA A 318 10.27 8.91 -10.19
CA ALA A 318 11.02 7.78 -10.72
C ALA A 318 10.66 7.48 -12.18
N PHE A 319 9.37 7.39 -12.52
CA PHE A 319 8.92 7.12 -13.88
C PHE A 319 9.31 8.25 -14.85
N SER A 320 9.32 9.50 -14.37
CA SER A 320 9.73 10.64 -15.18
C SER A 320 11.25 10.71 -15.40
N ALA A 321 12.03 10.10 -14.51
CA ALA A 321 13.50 10.04 -14.60
C ALA A 321 14.00 8.77 -15.32
N ALA A 322 13.10 7.83 -15.64
CA ALA A 322 13.45 6.57 -16.28
C ALA A 322 14.11 6.82 -17.65
N LYS A 323 15.10 5.98 -17.98
CA LYS A 323 15.88 6.05 -19.23
C LYS A 323 15.80 4.79 -20.07
N GLU A 324 15.53 3.63 -19.48
CA GLU A 324 15.58 2.33 -20.15
C GLU A 324 14.26 1.58 -20.05
N ARG A 325 13.70 1.45 -18.84
CA ARG A 325 12.56 0.56 -18.57
C ARG A 325 11.77 0.94 -17.33
N ILE A 326 10.47 0.63 -17.37
CA ILE A 326 9.58 0.69 -16.21
C ILE A 326 8.76 -0.60 -16.19
N TRP A 327 9.01 -1.46 -15.20
CA TRP A 327 8.31 -2.74 -15.06
C TRP A 327 7.45 -2.76 -13.80
N LEU A 328 6.18 -3.10 -13.95
CA LEU A 328 5.16 -2.96 -12.90
C LEU A 328 4.39 -4.27 -12.74
N ALA A 329 4.18 -4.70 -11.50
CA ALA A 329 3.21 -5.73 -11.15
C ALA A 329 2.27 -5.18 -10.06
N THR A 330 0.97 -5.21 -10.33
CA THR A 330 -0.06 -4.71 -9.41
C THR A 330 -1.36 -5.48 -9.59
N PRO A 331 -2.11 -5.81 -8.53
CA PRO A 331 -3.43 -6.41 -8.70
C PRO A 331 -4.43 -5.43 -9.31
N TYR A 332 -4.29 -4.14 -8.99
CA TYR A 332 -5.20 -3.08 -9.40
C TYR A 332 -4.39 -1.98 -10.09
N PHE A 333 -4.75 -1.67 -11.33
CA PHE A 333 -4.10 -0.63 -12.13
C PHE A 333 -5.13 0.42 -12.52
N ILE A 334 -5.30 1.40 -11.63
CA ILE A 334 -6.19 2.55 -11.78
C ILE A 334 -5.33 3.80 -11.54
N PRO A 335 -4.32 4.05 -12.42
CA PRO A 335 -3.30 5.06 -12.15
C PRO A 335 -3.92 6.45 -12.11
N SER A 336 -3.31 7.34 -11.32
CA SER A 336 -3.67 8.75 -11.42
C SER A 336 -3.27 9.33 -12.77
N PRO A 337 -3.88 10.46 -13.22
CA PRO A 337 -3.53 11.08 -14.49
C PRO A 337 -2.03 11.37 -14.64
N ALA A 338 -1.34 11.71 -13.55
CA ALA A 338 0.09 11.98 -13.56
C ALA A 338 0.93 10.71 -13.82
N LEU A 339 0.61 9.59 -13.15
CA LEU A 339 1.31 8.32 -13.39
C LEU A 339 0.99 7.74 -14.76
N ALA A 340 -0.28 7.82 -15.17
CA ALA A 340 -0.70 7.41 -16.51
C ALA A 340 0.03 8.20 -17.60
N MET A 341 0.18 9.51 -17.42
CA MET A 341 0.95 10.35 -18.35
C MET A 341 2.43 9.97 -18.36
N ALA A 342 3.06 9.80 -17.20
CA ALA A 342 4.47 9.41 -17.11
C ALA A 342 4.74 8.08 -17.84
N LEU A 343 3.90 7.06 -17.62
CA LEU A 343 4.03 5.75 -18.27
C LEU A 343 3.83 5.83 -19.79
N LYS A 344 2.81 6.56 -20.25
CA LYS A 344 2.56 6.75 -21.69
C LYS A 344 3.71 7.50 -22.36
N THR A 345 4.20 8.57 -21.75
CA THR A 345 5.33 9.35 -22.28
C THR A 345 6.61 8.52 -22.33
N ALA A 346 6.88 7.71 -21.30
CA ALA A 346 8.01 6.79 -21.30
C ALA A 346 7.91 5.78 -22.45
N ALA A 347 6.76 5.13 -22.63
CA ALA A 347 6.54 4.16 -23.69
C ALA A 347 6.63 4.79 -25.10
N LEU A 348 6.03 5.98 -25.30
CA LEU A 348 6.15 6.74 -26.54
C LEU A 348 7.59 7.20 -26.82
N GLY A 349 8.38 7.41 -25.77
CA GLY A 349 9.81 7.70 -25.85
C GLY A 349 10.68 6.49 -26.18
N GLY A 350 10.10 5.29 -26.32
CA GLY A 350 10.80 4.06 -26.67
C GLY A 350 11.33 3.25 -25.49
N LEU A 351 10.97 3.60 -24.25
CA LEU A 351 11.34 2.81 -23.07
C LEU A 351 10.55 1.50 -23.01
N ASP A 352 11.17 0.45 -22.46
CA ASP A 352 10.51 -0.83 -22.23
C ASP A 352 9.57 -0.76 -21.02
N VAL A 353 8.31 -0.41 -21.26
CA VAL A 353 7.28 -0.33 -20.22
C VAL A 353 6.44 -1.60 -20.19
N ARG A 354 6.50 -2.33 -19.08
CA ARG A 354 5.81 -3.62 -18.89
C ARG A 354 4.89 -3.59 -17.68
N LEU A 355 3.70 -4.16 -17.82
CA LEU A 355 2.70 -4.23 -16.76
C LEU A 355 2.13 -5.64 -16.62
N ILE A 356 2.25 -6.26 -15.46
CA ILE A 356 1.58 -7.52 -15.10
C ILE A 356 0.35 -7.21 -14.24
N ILE A 357 -0.81 -7.73 -14.66
CA ILE A 357 -2.09 -7.64 -13.94
C ILE A 357 -2.75 -9.02 -13.82
N PRO A 358 -3.67 -9.24 -12.86
CA PRO A 358 -4.30 -10.54 -12.65
C PRO A 358 -5.19 -10.96 -13.82
N LEU A 359 -5.08 -12.21 -14.29
CA LEU A 359 -6.09 -12.78 -15.19
C LEU A 359 -7.44 -12.98 -14.46
N VAL A 360 -7.38 -13.60 -13.28
CA VAL A 360 -8.55 -13.89 -12.45
C VAL A 360 -8.73 -12.79 -11.40
N PRO A 361 -9.90 -12.14 -11.30
CA PRO A 361 -10.12 -11.12 -10.30
C PRO A 361 -10.60 -11.71 -8.97
N ASP A 362 -10.12 -11.12 -7.88
CA ASP A 362 -10.78 -11.14 -6.58
C ASP A 362 -12.06 -10.26 -6.60
N THR A 363 -12.00 -9.07 -7.23
CA THR A 363 -13.12 -8.13 -7.37
C THR A 363 -13.37 -7.76 -8.84
N ARG A 364 -14.55 -8.15 -9.38
CA ARG A 364 -14.89 -7.95 -10.81
C ARG A 364 -14.93 -6.48 -11.23
N VAL A 365 -15.47 -5.59 -10.39
CA VAL A 365 -15.60 -4.15 -10.70
C VAL A 365 -14.21 -3.50 -10.80
N VAL A 366 -13.30 -3.86 -9.91
CA VAL A 366 -11.92 -3.34 -9.90
C VAL A 366 -11.14 -3.82 -11.14
N LEU A 367 -11.34 -5.08 -11.55
CA LEU A 367 -10.77 -5.55 -12.80
C LEU A 367 -11.35 -4.83 -14.03
N ALA A 368 -12.66 -4.60 -14.08
CA ALA A 368 -13.27 -3.83 -15.18
C ALA A 368 -12.73 -2.39 -15.22
N ALA A 369 -12.54 -1.75 -14.06
CA ALA A 369 -11.89 -0.44 -13.97
C ALA A 369 -10.45 -0.51 -14.47
N THR A 370 -9.67 -1.52 -14.05
CA THR A 370 -8.30 -1.75 -14.53
C THR A 370 -8.25 -1.86 -16.06
N LEU A 371 -9.07 -2.75 -16.64
CA LEU A 371 -9.11 -2.98 -18.08
C LEU A 371 -9.50 -1.72 -18.88
N SER A 372 -10.26 -0.80 -18.28
CA SER A 372 -10.61 0.49 -18.89
C SER A 372 -9.42 1.43 -19.13
N TYR A 373 -8.29 1.23 -18.45
CA TYR A 373 -7.04 1.99 -18.67
C TYR A 373 -6.08 1.25 -19.61
N ILE A 374 -6.24 -0.05 -19.80
CA ILE A 374 -5.27 -0.87 -20.54
C ILE A 374 -5.23 -0.53 -22.04
N GLU A 375 -6.36 -0.17 -22.64
CA GLU A 375 -6.40 0.21 -24.06
C GLU A 375 -5.50 1.43 -24.36
N GLU A 376 -5.64 2.51 -23.58
CA GLU A 376 -4.83 3.72 -23.78
C GLU A 376 -3.35 3.51 -23.43
N MET A 377 -3.04 2.57 -22.53
CA MET A 377 -1.65 2.21 -22.22
C MET A 377 -1.01 1.45 -23.39
N MET A 378 -1.69 0.44 -23.92
CA MET A 378 -1.19 -0.32 -25.08
C MET A 378 -1.08 0.54 -26.33
N GLU A 379 -1.96 1.51 -26.51
CA GLU A 379 -1.86 2.52 -27.57
C GLU A 379 -0.59 3.35 -27.51
N ALA A 380 -0.11 3.65 -26.31
CA ALA A 380 1.14 4.38 -26.09
C ALA A 380 2.38 3.47 -26.19
N GLY A 381 2.22 2.16 -26.39
CA GLY A 381 3.33 1.20 -26.46
C GLY A 381 3.62 0.44 -25.16
N VAL A 382 2.82 0.63 -24.11
CA VAL A 382 2.96 -0.18 -22.88
C VAL A 382 2.56 -1.63 -23.18
N ARG A 383 3.44 -2.56 -22.86
CA ARG A 383 3.16 -4.00 -23.01
C ARG A 383 2.50 -4.51 -21.73
N VAL A 384 1.40 -5.25 -21.87
CA VAL A 384 0.57 -5.68 -20.73
C VAL A 384 0.41 -7.20 -20.73
N TRP A 385 0.64 -7.82 -19.58
CA TRP A 385 0.56 -9.26 -19.35
C TRP A 385 -0.52 -9.59 -18.34
N ARG A 386 -1.20 -10.71 -18.58
CA ARG A 386 -2.19 -11.32 -17.69
C ARG A 386 -1.56 -12.52 -17.00
N TYR A 387 -1.44 -12.48 -15.69
CA TYR A 387 -0.88 -13.58 -14.90
C TYR A 387 -1.85 -14.78 -14.87
N GLU A 388 -1.39 -15.97 -15.31
CA GLU A 388 -2.25 -17.13 -15.56
C GLU A 388 -2.17 -18.22 -14.48
N ARG A 389 -1.06 -18.30 -13.74
CA ARG A 389 -0.85 -19.34 -12.72
C ARG A 389 -1.75 -19.23 -11.48
N GLY A 390 -2.42 -18.09 -11.29
CA GLY A 390 -3.32 -17.86 -10.17
C GLY A 390 -3.68 -16.39 -10.04
N PHE A 391 -3.58 -15.85 -8.82
CA PHE A 391 -3.81 -14.44 -8.53
C PHE A 391 -2.51 -13.73 -8.18
N ILE A 392 -2.12 -12.72 -8.97
CA ILE A 392 -1.00 -11.86 -8.65
C ILE A 392 -1.46 -10.65 -7.83
N HIS A 393 -0.96 -10.55 -6.61
CA HIS A 393 -1.22 -9.46 -5.68
C HIS A 393 0.06 -8.70 -5.31
N ALA A 394 1.16 -8.95 -6.01
CA ALA A 394 2.40 -8.17 -5.86
C ALA A 394 2.15 -6.68 -6.12
N LYS A 395 2.84 -5.80 -5.38
CA LYS A 395 2.91 -4.35 -5.64
C LYS A 395 4.37 -3.97 -5.85
N VAL A 396 4.84 -4.25 -7.07
CA VAL A 396 6.25 -4.12 -7.44
C VAL A 396 6.37 -3.10 -8.56
N ALA A 397 7.33 -2.19 -8.42
CA ALA A 397 7.76 -1.30 -9.49
C ALA A 397 9.29 -1.38 -9.61
N ILE A 398 9.81 -1.55 -10.82
CA ILE A 398 11.24 -1.55 -11.12
C ILE A 398 11.47 -0.48 -12.16
N VAL A 399 12.38 0.45 -11.87
CA VAL A 399 12.71 1.58 -12.74
C VAL A 399 14.21 1.53 -13.03
N ASP A 400 14.54 1.21 -14.28
CA ASP A 400 15.90 0.99 -14.76
C ASP A 400 16.72 0.05 -13.85
N ARG A 401 17.97 0.42 -13.58
CA ARG A 401 18.79 -0.06 -12.45
C ARG A 401 18.82 0.95 -11.31
N MET A 402 17.92 1.93 -11.33
CA MET A 402 17.90 3.05 -10.40
C MET A 402 17.20 2.68 -9.09
N LEU A 403 15.99 2.16 -9.16
CA LEU A 403 15.27 1.75 -7.96
C LEU A 403 14.26 0.64 -8.23
N ALA A 404 13.95 -0.10 -7.17
CA ALA A 404 12.79 -0.97 -7.10
C ALA A 404 11.94 -0.64 -5.88
N SER A 405 10.63 -0.83 -5.97
CA SER A 405 9.68 -0.61 -4.89
C SER A 405 8.94 -1.90 -4.60
N VAL A 406 8.83 -2.26 -3.31
CA VAL A 406 7.96 -3.31 -2.80
C VAL A 406 7.19 -2.75 -1.63
N GLY A 407 5.89 -2.96 -1.58
CA GLY A 407 5.10 -2.42 -0.49
C GLY A 407 3.66 -2.86 -0.49
N THR A 408 2.83 -2.01 0.09
CA THR A 408 1.42 -2.28 0.33
C THR A 408 0.52 -1.54 -0.65
N ALA A 409 1.01 -0.43 -1.23
CA ALA A 409 0.28 0.44 -2.14
C ALA A 409 0.09 -0.19 -3.52
N ASN A 410 -1.16 -0.35 -3.94
CA ASN A 410 -1.48 -0.65 -5.34
C ASN A 410 -1.23 0.60 -6.21
N LEU A 411 -1.20 0.42 -7.53
CA LEU A 411 -1.24 1.53 -8.47
C LEU A 411 -2.68 2.00 -8.73
N ASP A 412 -3.37 2.40 -7.66
CA ASP A 412 -4.75 2.90 -7.70
C ASP A 412 -4.94 4.19 -6.89
N LEU A 413 -6.02 4.93 -7.19
CA LEU A 413 -6.33 6.21 -6.55
C LEU A 413 -6.57 6.05 -5.04
N ARG A 414 -7.17 4.94 -4.61
CA ARG A 414 -7.44 4.69 -3.20
C ARG A 414 -6.18 4.49 -2.37
N SER A 415 -5.22 3.69 -2.84
CA SER A 415 -3.93 3.49 -2.18
C SER A 415 -3.15 4.80 -2.07
N PHE A 416 -3.18 5.66 -3.09
CA PHE A 416 -2.46 6.93 -3.03
C PHE A 416 -3.10 7.97 -2.10
N PHE A 417 -4.44 8.09 -2.10
CA PHE A 417 -5.10 9.25 -1.51
C PHE A 417 -6.02 8.95 -0.31
N SER A 418 -6.32 7.67 -0.04
CA SER A 418 -7.27 7.27 1.01
C SER A 418 -6.71 6.25 2.00
N ASN A 419 -5.94 5.27 1.54
CA ASN A 419 -5.38 4.27 2.44
C ASN A 419 -4.11 4.79 3.11
N PHE A 420 -3.86 4.29 4.31
CA PHE A 420 -2.53 4.33 4.91
C PHE A 420 -1.73 3.19 4.28
N GLU A 421 -0.64 3.52 3.61
CA GLU A 421 0.20 2.58 2.85
C GLU A 421 1.67 2.75 3.22
N THR A 422 2.51 1.77 2.91
CA THR A 422 3.97 1.84 3.10
C THR A 422 4.69 1.02 2.04
N ASN A 423 5.72 1.61 1.45
CA ASN A 423 6.61 0.97 0.52
C ASN A 423 8.06 1.08 1.00
N ALA A 424 8.82 0.02 0.76
CA ALA A 424 10.27 0.04 0.79
C ALA A 424 10.79 0.30 -0.63
N TYR A 425 11.64 1.31 -0.76
CA TYR A 425 12.41 1.57 -1.98
C TYR A 425 13.82 1.03 -1.80
N LEU A 426 14.21 0.15 -2.71
CA LEU A 426 15.48 -0.54 -2.77
C LEU A 426 16.30 0.11 -3.87
N PHE A 427 17.52 0.54 -3.55
CA PHE A 427 18.39 1.23 -4.50
C PHE A 427 19.63 0.43 -4.86
N HIS A 428 19.91 -0.66 -4.14
CA HIS A 428 21.10 -1.46 -4.37
C HIS A 428 20.92 -2.40 -5.58
N PRO A 429 21.90 -2.51 -6.51
CA PRO A 429 21.76 -3.34 -7.70
C PRO A 429 21.38 -4.79 -7.42
N SER A 430 21.95 -5.43 -6.38
CA SER A 430 21.64 -6.83 -6.04
C SER A 430 20.15 -7.06 -5.75
N ALA A 431 19.50 -6.12 -5.05
CA ALA A 431 18.09 -6.19 -4.69
C ALA A 431 17.19 -5.93 -5.92
N ILE A 432 17.59 -4.98 -6.77
CA ILE A 432 16.91 -4.70 -8.05
C ILE A 432 16.99 -5.93 -8.96
N ASP A 433 18.17 -6.52 -9.12
CA ASP A 433 18.39 -7.70 -9.97
C ASP A 433 17.61 -8.92 -9.45
N ARG A 434 17.46 -9.05 -8.12
CA ARG A 434 16.62 -10.10 -7.53
C ARG A 434 15.15 -9.92 -7.92
N LEU A 435 14.60 -8.72 -7.79
CA LEU A 435 13.22 -8.42 -8.19
C LEU A 435 13.03 -8.52 -9.70
N GLU A 436 14.06 -8.21 -10.50
CA GLU A 436 14.05 -8.39 -11.94
C GLU A 436 13.86 -9.87 -12.32
N ARG A 437 14.63 -10.77 -11.70
CA ARG A 437 14.48 -12.22 -11.90
C ARG A 437 13.07 -12.71 -11.54
N ASP A 438 12.53 -12.24 -10.42
CA ASP A 438 11.19 -12.62 -9.98
C ASP A 438 10.12 -12.10 -10.95
N PHE A 439 10.28 -10.88 -11.47
CA PHE A 439 9.38 -10.29 -12.47
C PHE A 439 9.42 -11.06 -13.81
N LEU A 440 10.60 -11.46 -14.27
CA LEU A 440 10.75 -12.26 -15.48
C LEU A 440 10.13 -13.66 -15.30
N GLN A 441 10.20 -14.24 -14.11
CA GLN A 441 9.51 -15.49 -13.80
C GLN A 441 7.98 -15.30 -13.81
N ASP A 442 7.48 -14.20 -13.25
CA ASP A 442 6.06 -13.87 -13.31
C ASP A 442 5.58 -13.64 -14.74
N LEU A 443 6.42 -13.06 -15.62
CA LEU A 443 6.16 -12.94 -17.04
C LEU A 443 6.06 -14.30 -17.75
N ALA A 444 6.91 -15.27 -17.38
CA ALA A 444 6.85 -16.63 -17.93
C ALA A 444 5.55 -17.35 -17.55
N ASP A 445 4.98 -17.03 -16.37
CA ASP A 445 3.67 -17.50 -15.89
C ASP A 445 2.51 -16.61 -16.39
N SER A 446 2.75 -15.73 -17.37
CA SER A 446 1.77 -14.76 -17.89
C SER A 446 1.62 -14.81 -19.40
N ARG A 447 0.47 -14.33 -19.89
CA ARG A 447 0.21 -14.13 -21.32
C ARG A 447 0.14 -12.65 -21.68
N GLU A 448 0.90 -12.24 -22.69
CA GLU A 448 0.83 -10.88 -23.24
C GLU A 448 -0.54 -10.62 -23.89
N LEU A 449 -1.13 -9.47 -23.61
CA LEU A 449 -2.36 -9.02 -24.26
C LEU A 449 -2.05 -8.55 -25.68
N ASN A 450 -2.75 -9.13 -26.65
CA ASN A 450 -2.67 -8.67 -28.03
C ASN A 450 -3.56 -7.42 -28.22
N PRO A 451 -3.01 -6.25 -28.60
CA PRO A 451 -3.76 -5.01 -28.72
C PRO A 451 -4.93 -5.09 -29.71
N THR A 452 -4.74 -5.76 -30.86
CA THR A 452 -5.78 -5.94 -31.88
C THR A 452 -6.96 -6.72 -31.34
N SER A 453 -6.70 -7.85 -30.67
CA SER A 453 -7.76 -8.67 -30.05
C SER A 453 -8.48 -7.92 -28.92
N PHE A 454 -7.75 -7.10 -28.16
CA PHE A 454 -8.30 -6.34 -27.04
C PHE A 454 -9.24 -5.23 -27.52
N ARG A 455 -8.90 -4.52 -28.62
CA ARG A 455 -9.80 -3.52 -29.23
C ARG A 455 -11.08 -4.14 -29.81
N ALA A 456 -10.98 -5.38 -30.31
CA ALA A 456 -12.09 -6.11 -30.88
C ALA A 456 -13.09 -6.67 -29.83
N ARG A 457 -12.88 -6.41 -28.53
CA ARG A 457 -13.76 -6.89 -27.47
C ARG A 457 -15.21 -6.39 -27.60
N GLY A 458 -16.14 -7.22 -27.14
CA GLY A 458 -17.59 -7.00 -27.29
C GLY A 458 -18.08 -5.70 -26.65
N ARG A 459 -19.14 -5.12 -27.23
CA ARG A 459 -19.75 -3.85 -26.78
C ARG A 459 -20.14 -3.87 -25.30
N ALA A 460 -20.60 -5.02 -24.78
CA ALA A 460 -20.96 -5.17 -23.38
C ALA A 460 -19.75 -5.03 -22.43
N SER A 461 -18.58 -5.60 -22.79
CA SER A 461 -17.35 -5.45 -22.00
C SER A 461 -16.93 -3.99 -21.93
N ARG A 462 -16.89 -3.31 -23.09
CA ARG A 462 -16.55 -1.88 -23.15
C ARG A 462 -17.51 -1.00 -22.33
N PHE A 463 -18.80 -1.33 -22.34
CA PHE A 463 -19.79 -0.62 -21.51
C PHE A 463 -19.53 -0.82 -20.01
N GLN A 464 -19.24 -2.06 -19.58
CA GLN A 464 -18.91 -2.35 -18.18
C GLN A 464 -17.61 -1.68 -17.74
N GLU A 465 -16.58 -1.66 -18.59
CA GLU A 465 -15.32 -0.97 -18.35
C GLU A 465 -15.52 0.54 -18.23
N ALA A 466 -16.33 1.15 -19.12
CA ALA A 466 -16.65 2.57 -19.05
C ALA A 466 -17.40 2.93 -17.75
N LEU A 467 -18.38 2.11 -17.36
CA LEU A 467 -19.10 2.26 -16.10
C LEU A 467 -18.15 2.18 -14.89
N ALA A 468 -17.27 1.17 -14.89
CA ALA A 468 -16.28 0.99 -13.84
C ALA A 468 -15.26 2.14 -13.78
N ARG A 469 -14.88 2.70 -14.94
CA ARG A 469 -14.00 3.88 -15.03
C ARG A 469 -14.61 5.13 -14.38
N MET A 470 -15.93 5.31 -14.47
CA MET A 470 -16.60 6.41 -13.77
C MET A 470 -16.54 6.26 -12.24
N LEU A 471 -16.42 5.03 -11.74
CA LEU A 471 -16.28 4.72 -10.32
C LEU A 471 -14.81 4.67 -9.85
N ALA A 472 -13.84 4.67 -10.77
CA ALA A 472 -12.40 4.60 -10.47
C ALA A 472 -11.92 5.57 -9.37
N PRO A 473 -12.40 6.82 -9.27
CA PRO A 473 -12.01 7.73 -8.18
C PRO A 473 -12.38 7.27 -6.77
N LEU A 474 -13.26 6.28 -6.65
CA LEU A 474 -13.73 5.70 -5.38
C LEU A 474 -13.14 4.30 -5.11
N LEU A 475 -12.48 3.71 -6.11
CA LEU A 475 -11.94 2.36 -6.09
C LEU A 475 -10.50 2.32 -5.60
#